data_AF-A0A9W8TA47-F1
#
_entry.id   AF-A0A9W8TA47-F1
#
_cell.length_a   1.000
_cell.length_b   1.000
_cell.length_c   1.000
_cell.angle_alpha   90.00
_cell.angle_beta   90.00
_cell.angle_gamma   90.00
#
_symmetry.space_group_name_H-M   'P 1'
#
loop_
_entity.id
_entity.type
_entity.pdbx_description
1 polymer ?
#
loop_
_entity_poly.entity_id
_entity_poly.type
_entity_poly.pdbx_seq_one_letter_code
_entity_poly.pdbx_strand_id
1 'polypeptide(L)'
;MDEAKQGDTCTVDRILAIILEDPARLDRARERSLLDPRKDPNLRPVHQWKLTRDRDASMPCKQFGDEVNEELNRLAQDDADRTHSIPCHTYNHHLVAEENVKKKWKVEGIWNDKWTPLGPDPWLWKHEESLSSGSPATDQQRREREASRPFHRFMYQVSQERQRIQEPFMRFVRLRAKHSRPVEGAPPIDETNIPETWASLDINARAYQRVKDAWVERGIWYDKWGVLPGMTWKHEHSLEDMLLEELGPSPPAEDVGLSEPVPAASSVPNNGTHERAGGERPFEEWHTLIALQGPVYCVLIALAFSVTAFWVPTTFAHTADSV
;
A
#
# COMPACT_ATOMS: atom_id res chain seq x y z
N MET A 1 -53.71 2.01 -34.94
CA MET A 1 -54.20 1.39 -33.69
C MET A 1 -53.38 0.14 -33.45
N ASP A 2 -52.33 0.07 -32.66
CA ASP A 2 -51.40 1.04 -32.07
C ASP A 2 -50.16 0.20 -31.75
N GLU A 3 -49.04 0.46 -32.42
CA GLU A 3 -47.75 -0.14 -32.07
C GLU A 3 -47.16 0.61 -30.88
N ALA A 4 -47.28 -0.01 -29.71
CA ALA A 4 -46.72 0.51 -28.46
C ALA A 4 -45.19 0.41 -28.48
N LYS A 5 -44.54 1.57 -28.38
CA LYS A 5 -43.11 1.74 -28.17
C LYS A 5 -42.70 1.11 -26.84
N GLN A 6 -42.04 -0.04 -26.90
CA GLN A 6 -41.32 -0.63 -25.76
C GLN A 6 -40.10 0.26 -25.49
N GLY A 7 -40.28 1.24 -24.61
CA GLY A 7 -39.26 2.21 -24.22
C GLY A 7 -38.11 1.58 -23.45
N ASP A 8 -36.92 2.07 -23.73
CA ASP A 8 -35.60 1.66 -23.26
C ASP A 8 -35.39 1.98 -21.77
N THR A 9 -36.14 1.32 -20.88
CA THR A 9 -36.02 1.49 -19.41
C THR A 9 -34.76 0.82 -18.83
N CYS A 10 -34.00 0.07 -19.64
CA CYS A 10 -32.86 -0.73 -19.20
C CYS A 10 -31.65 0.13 -18.77
N THR A 11 -31.47 1.33 -19.34
CA THR A 11 -30.26 2.14 -19.06
C THR A 11 -30.35 2.89 -17.73
N VAL A 12 -31.52 3.43 -17.38
CA VAL A 12 -31.70 4.20 -16.14
C VAL A 12 -31.67 3.29 -14.93
N ASP A 13 -32.32 2.14 -14.98
CA ASP A 13 -32.31 1.16 -13.88
C ASP A 13 -30.92 0.55 -13.66
N ARG A 14 -30.12 0.35 -14.72
CA ARG A 14 -28.71 -0.04 -14.59
C ARG A 14 -27.84 1.04 -13.96
N ILE A 15 -28.03 2.30 -14.36
CA ILE A 15 -27.27 3.42 -13.78
C ILE A 15 -27.64 3.59 -12.31
N LEU A 16 -28.92 3.46 -11.96
CA LEU A 16 -29.38 3.52 -10.57
C LEU A 16 -28.87 2.33 -9.74
N ALA A 17 -28.80 1.11 -10.30
CA ALA A 17 -28.21 -0.04 -9.63
C ALA A 17 -26.71 0.17 -9.34
N ILE A 18 -25.93 0.68 -10.30
CA ILE A 18 -24.50 1.00 -10.12
C ILE A 18 -24.30 2.10 -9.07
N ILE A 19 -25.22 3.07 -9.00
CA ILE A 19 -25.19 4.15 -8.01
C ILE A 19 -25.53 3.65 -6.61
N LEU A 20 -26.45 2.69 -6.49
CA LEU A 20 -26.89 2.11 -5.22
C LEU A 20 -25.91 1.06 -4.68
N GLU A 21 -25.11 0.43 -5.53
CA GLU A 21 -24.12 -0.58 -5.12
C GLU A 21 -22.89 0.01 -4.40
N ASP A 22 -22.55 1.28 -4.60
CA ASP A 22 -21.40 1.92 -3.93
C ASP A 22 -21.67 3.40 -3.58
N PRO A 23 -22.49 3.69 -2.54
CA PRO A 23 -22.72 5.04 -2.06
C PRO A 23 -21.43 5.75 -1.62
N ALA A 24 -20.42 5.01 -1.14
CA ALA A 24 -19.13 5.56 -0.75
C ALA A 24 -18.35 6.12 -1.95
N ARG A 25 -18.56 5.61 -3.17
CA ARG A 25 -17.98 6.19 -4.40
C ARG A 25 -18.57 7.55 -4.71
N LEU A 26 -19.86 7.75 -4.46
CA LEU A 26 -20.54 9.03 -4.67
C LEU A 26 -20.11 10.07 -3.64
N ASP A 27 -19.94 9.65 -2.38
CA ASP A 27 -19.44 10.51 -1.32
C ASP A 27 -17.98 10.91 -1.56
N ARG A 28 -17.12 9.98 -2.00
CA ARG A 28 -15.75 10.30 -2.45
C ARG A 28 -15.72 11.28 -3.61
N ALA A 29 -16.65 11.15 -4.56
CA ALA A 29 -16.76 12.08 -5.69
C ALA A 29 -17.25 13.47 -5.25
N ARG A 30 -18.19 13.53 -4.30
CA ARG A 30 -18.67 14.78 -3.70
C ARG A 30 -17.61 15.47 -2.86
N GLU A 31 -16.87 14.72 -2.05
CA GLU A 31 -15.72 15.26 -1.30
C GLU A 31 -14.64 15.81 -2.23
N ARG A 32 -14.29 15.09 -3.31
CA ARG A 32 -13.38 15.61 -4.34
C ARG A 32 -13.89 16.90 -4.99
N SER A 33 -15.21 17.04 -5.17
CA SER A 33 -15.79 18.22 -5.79
C SER A 33 -15.97 19.40 -4.84
N LEU A 34 -16.18 19.17 -3.55
CA LEU A 34 -16.35 20.22 -2.54
C LEU A 34 -15.01 20.77 -2.06
N LEU A 35 -13.97 19.95 -2.09
CA LEU A 35 -12.59 20.33 -1.77
C LEU A 35 -11.81 20.56 -3.06
N ASP A 36 -12.27 21.48 -3.92
CA ASP A 36 -11.48 21.89 -5.07
C ASP A 36 -10.32 22.78 -4.56
N PRO A 37 -9.08 22.28 -4.51
CA PRO A 37 -7.96 23.04 -3.96
C PRO A 37 -7.62 24.26 -4.81
N ARG A 38 -8.17 24.37 -6.02
CA ARG A 38 -8.02 25.56 -6.88
C ARG A 38 -8.85 26.73 -6.38
N LYS A 39 -9.90 26.47 -5.58
CA LYS A 39 -10.81 27.50 -5.05
C LYS A 39 -10.43 27.98 -3.65
N ASP A 40 -9.75 27.13 -2.87
CA ASP A 40 -9.30 27.47 -1.52
C ASP A 40 -7.77 27.30 -1.39
N PRO A 41 -7.01 28.41 -1.41
CA PRO A 41 -5.56 28.39 -1.24
C PRO A 41 -5.08 27.68 0.04
N ASN A 42 -5.90 27.65 1.10
CA ASN A 42 -5.54 27.02 2.37
C ASN A 42 -5.54 25.48 2.29
N LEU A 43 -6.24 24.89 1.32
CA LEU A 43 -6.25 23.44 1.10
C LEU A 43 -5.04 22.96 0.31
N ARG A 44 -4.30 23.87 -0.33
CA ARG A 44 -3.16 23.52 -1.20
C ARG A 44 -2.06 22.74 -0.48
N PRO A 45 -1.60 23.13 0.73
CA PRO A 45 -0.59 22.35 1.46
C PRO A 45 -1.08 20.94 1.83
N VAL A 46 -2.36 20.80 2.19
CA VAL A 46 -2.96 19.50 2.52
C VAL A 46 -2.97 18.58 1.29
N HIS A 47 -3.36 19.11 0.12
CA HIS A 47 -3.30 18.35 -1.12
C HIS A 47 -1.85 18.00 -1.54
N GLN A 48 -0.90 18.93 -1.40
CA GLN A 48 0.50 18.67 -1.71
C GLN A 48 1.09 17.57 -0.83
N TRP A 49 0.76 17.57 0.46
CA TRP A 49 1.14 16.50 1.38
C TRP A 49 0.54 15.16 0.95
N LYS A 50 -0.76 15.14 0.61
CA LYS A 50 -1.44 13.93 0.14
C LYS A 50 -0.81 13.39 -1.13
N LEU A 51 -0.53 14.24 -2.12
CA LEU A 51 0.12 13.84 -3.37
C LEU A 51 1.52 13.28 -3.13
N THR A 52 2.30 13.91 -2.25
CA THR A 52 3.63 13.42 -1.86
C THR A 52 3.53 12.05 -1.20
N ARG A 53 2.64 11.90 -0.22
CA ARG A 53 2.41 10.63 0.47
C ARG A 53 1.97 9.52 -0.50
N ASP A 54 1.00 9.80 -1.35
CA ASP A 54 0.47 8.81 -2.28
C ASP A 54 1.50 8.47 -3.39
N ARG A 55 2.35 9.42 -3.78
CA ARG A 55 3.51 9.19 -4.64
C ARG A 55 4.47 8.20 -3.97
N ASP A 56 4.88 8.51 -2.75
CA ASP A 56 5.83 7.69 -1.97
C ASP A 56 5.26 6.30 -1.62
N ALA A 57 3.94 6.15 -1.54
CA ALA A 57 3.29 4.85 -1.31
C ALA A 57 3.65 3.80 -2.38
N SER A 58 4.02 4.24 -3.59
CA SER A 58 4.46 3.35 -4.66
C SER A 58 5.93 2.92 -4.57
N MET A 59 6.71 3.42 -3.60
CA MET A 59 8.09 3.00 -3.35
C MET A 59 8.16 1.57 -2.79
N PRO A 60 9.26 0.82 -3.03
CA PRO A 60 9.38 -0.55 -2.53
C PRO A 60 9.28 -0.68 -1.01
N CYS A 61 9.91 0.22 -0.25
CA CYS A 61 9.87 0.16 1.21
C CYS A 61 8.46 0.36 1.78
N LYS A 62 7.67 1.26 1.18
CA LYS A 62 6.29 1.52 1.59
C LYS A 62 5.40 0.34 1.23
N GLN A 63 5.47 -0.15 -0.01
CA GLN A 63 4.72 -1.34 -0.41
C GLN A 63 5.07 -2.58 0.41
N PHE A 64 6.35 -2.77 0.75
CA PHE A 64 6.79 -3.88 1.61
C PHE A 64 6.19 -3.75 3.01
N GLY A 65 6.27 -2.56 3.62
CA GLY A 65 5.69 -2.29 4.93
C GLY A 65 4.17 -2.51 4.96
N ASP A 66 3.45 -2.07 3.93
CA ASP A 66 2.00 -2.27 3.83
C ASP A 66 1.65 -3.76 3.73
N GLU A 67 2.35 -4.54 2.89
CA GLU A 67 2.13 -5.99 2.80
C GLU A 67 2.51 -6.73 4.09
N VAL A 68 3.53 -6.27 4.83
CA VAL A 68 3.89 -6.81 6.15
C VAL A 68 2.78 -6.56 7.15
N ASN A 69 2.20 -5.36 7.17
CA ASN A 69 1.09 -5.03 8.06
C ASN A 69 -0.17 -5.86 7.76
N GLU A 70 -0.45 -6.11 6.49
CA GLU A 70 -1.57 -6.98 6.09
C GLU A 70 -1.35 -8.44 6.51
N GLU A 71 -0.14 -8.95 6.32
CA GLU A 71 0.23 -10.30 6.75
C GLU A 71 0.20 -10.41 8.28
N LEU A 72 0.65 -9.38 8.99
CA LEU A 72 0.56 -9.28 10.45
C LEU A 72 -0.90 -9.34 10.93
N ASN A 73 -1.80 -8.57 10.30
CA ASN A 73 -3.23 -8.59 10.61
C ASN A 73 -3.83 -9.97 10.33
N ARG A 74 -3.43 -10.63 9.23
CA ARG A 74 -3.86 -11.99 8.90
C ARG A 74 -3.42 -13.00 9.97
N LEU A 75 -2.16 -12.95 10.39
CA LEU A 75 -1.63 -13.83 11.44
C LEU A 75 -2.33 -13.61 12.79
N ALA A 76 -2.60 -12.36 13.15
CA ALA A 76 -3.36 -12.03 14.36
C ALA A 76 -4.79 -12.58 14.32
N GLN A 77 -5.45 -12.51 13.17
CA GLN A 77 -6.79 -13.07 12.97
C GLN A 77 -6.78 -14.61 13.05
N ASP A 78 -5.81 -15.28 12.42
CA ASP A 78 -5.68 -16.74 12.46
C ASP A 78 -5.45 -17.27 13.89
N ASP A 79 -4.67 -16.54 14.69
CA ASP A 79 -4.44 -16.86 16.11
C ASP A 79 -5.72 -16.67 16.94
N ALA A 80 -6.45 -15.57 16.71
CA ALA A 80 -7.74 -15.31 17.36
C ALA A 80 -8.78 -16.40 17.02
N ASP A 81 -8.82 -16.86 15.77
CA ASP A 81 -9.71 -17.91 15.29
C ASP A 81 -9.22 -19.33 15.64
N ARG A 82 -7.99 -19.45 16.18
CA ARG A 82 -7.29 -20.72 16.47
C ARG A 82 -7.19 -21.64 15.25
N THR A 83 -7.21 -21.09 14.05
CA THR A 83 -7.15 -21.84 12.79
C THR A 83 -5.73 -22.24 12.45
N HIS A 84 -4.75 -21.46 12.91
CA HIS A 84 -3.33 -21.73 12.71
C HIS A 84 -2.58 -21.55 14.03
N SER A 85 -2.05 -22.64 14.59
CA SER A 85 -1.16 -22.55 15.76
C SER A 85 0.18 -22.01 15.29
N ILE A 86 0.46 -20.73 15.53
CA ILE A 86 1.81 -20.20 15.39
C ILE A 86 2.68 -20.95 16.42
N PRO A 87 3.80 -21.56 16.01
CA PRO A 87 4.66 -22.27 16.94
C PRO A 87 5.03 -21.36 18.12
N CYS A 88 4.76 -21.81 19.35
CA CYS A 88 4.86 -21.00 20.57
C CYS A 88 6.23 -20.39 20.85
N HIS A 89 7.27 -20.74 20.09
CA HIS A 89 8.62 -20.20 20.24
C HIS A 89 8.88 -18.98 19.34
N THR A 90 7.94 -18.64 18.45
CA THR A 90 8.04 -17.47 17.56
C THR A 90 7.10 -16.37 18.03
N TYR A 91 7.36 -15.79 19.21
CA TYR A 91 6.52 -14.75 19.85
C TYR A 91 6.41 -13.41 19.09
N ASN A 92 6.90 -13.33 17.85
CA ASN A 92 6.93 -12.09 17.10
C ASN A 92 6.24 -12.27 15.74
N HIS A 93 4.92 -12.01 15.70
CA HIS A 93 4.14 -12.05 14.48
C HIS A 93 4.70 -11.13 13.38
N HIS A 94 5.33 -10.02 13.77
CA HIS A 94 5.95 -9.11 12.80
C HIS A 94 7.12 -9.78 12.07
N LEU A 95 8.01 -10.50 12.76
CA LEU A 95 9.12 -11.22 12.11
C LEU A 95 8.61 -12.32 11.17
N VAL A 96 7.54 -13.03 11.57
CA VAL A 96 6.92 -14.06 10.73
C VAL A 96 6.29 -13.43 9.49
N ALA A 97 5.55 -12.33 9.66
CA ALA A 97 4.94 -11.60 8.55
C ALA A 97 6.00 -11.08 7.57
N GLU A 98 7.06 -10.47 8.09
CA GLU A 98 8.17 -9.96 7.29
C GLU A 98 8.85 -11.07 6.48
N GLU A 99 9.16 -12.21 7.10
CA GLU A 99 9.76 -13.35 6.40
C GLU A 99 8.81 -13.97 5.37
N ASN A 100 7.50 -13.99 5.62
CA ASN A 100 6.50 -14.46 4.66
C ASN A 100 6.43 -13.54 3.43
N VAL A 101 6.34 -12.23 3.64
CA VAL A 101 6.32 -11.23 2.54
C VAL A 101 7.63 -11.26 1.76
N LYS A 102 8.76 -11.37 2.45
CA LYS A 102 10.08 -11.50 1.81
C LYS A 102 10.19 -12.76 0.96
N LYS A 103 9.75 -13.92 1.46
CA LYS A 103 9.70 -15.17 0.67
C LYS A 103 8.83 -15.01 -0.56
N LYS A 104 7.66 -14.37 -0.41
CA LYS A 104 6.75 -14.06 -1.53
C LYS A 104 7.45 -13.18 -2.58
N TRP A 105 8.08 -12.08 -2.17
CA TRP A 105 8.79 -11.19 -3.11
C TRP A 105 10.00 -11.86 -3.77
N LYS A 106 10.64 -12.84 -3.10
CA LYS A 106 11.69 -13.68 -3.71
C LYS A 106 11.13 -14.58 -4.82
N VAL A 107 9.99 -15.21 -4.59
CA VAL A 107 9.30 -16.05 -5.60
C VAL A 107 8.85 -15.20 -6.79
N GLU A 108 8.38 -13.98 -6.55
CA GLU A 108 8.01 -13.03 -7.61
C GLU A 108 9.22 -12.47 -8.36
N GLY A 109 10.44 -12.72 -7.88
CA GLY A 109 11.66 -12.17 -8.47
C GLY A 109 11.81 -10.66 -8.25
N ILE A 110 11.02 -10.07 -7.35
CA ILE A 110 11.05 -8.63 -7.02
C ILE A 110 12.10 -8.34 -5.94
N TRP A 111 12.26 -9.26 -4.97
CA TRP A 111 13.18 -9.06 -3.86
C TRP A 111 14.63 -8.93 -4.36
N ASN A 112 15.34 -7.94 -3.82
CA ASN A 112 16.78 -7.78 -4.01
C ASN A 112 17.51 -8.01 -2.68
N ASP A 113 18.41 -8.98 -2.64
CA ASP A 113 19.20 -9.28 -1.44
C ASP A 113 20.19 -8.17 -1.05
N LYS A 114 20.41 -7.19 -1.95
CA LYS A 114 21.20 -5.97 -1.68
C LYS A 114 20.41 -4.89 -0.94
N TRP A 115 19.10 -5.02 -0.80
CA TRP A 115 18.29 -4.09 -0.01
C TRP A 115 18.71 -4.20 1.45
N THR A 116 19.60 -3.31 1.84
CA THR A 116 20.05 -3.13 3.21
C THR A 116 19.49 -1.81 3.70
N PRO A 117 18.92 -1.74 4.92
CA PRO A 117 18.38 -0.49 5.47
C PRO A 117 19.40 0.65 5.52
N LEU A 118 20.70 0.33 5.51
CA LEU A 118 21.82 1.27 5.57
C LEU A 118 22.58 1.40 4.23
N GLY A 119 22.07 0.82 3.15
CA GLY A 119 22.69 0.91 1.83
C GLY A 119 22.59 2.32 1.23
N PRO A 120 23.43 2.66 0.24
CA PRO A 120 23.39 3.96 -0.44
C PRO A 120 22.10 4.15 -1.26
N ASP A 121 21.52 3.06 -1.77
CA ASP A 121 20.28 3.04 -2.56
C ASP A 121 19.28 2.05 -1.94
N PRO A 122 18.82 2.31 -0.70
CA PRO A 122 17.97 1.37 -0.01
C PRO A 122 16.61 1.38 -0.71
N TRP A 123 16.15 0.20 -1.14
CA TRP A 123 14.81 0.01 -1.69
C TRP A 123 14.55 0.68 -3.04
N LEU A 124 15.45 0.54 -4.02
CA LEU A 124 15.12 0.78 -5.44
C LEU A 124 14.41 -0.44 -6.04
N TRP A 125 13.44 -0.23 -6.93
CA TRP A 125 12.89 -1.34 -7.71
C TRP A 125 13.98 -1.92 -8.61
N LYS A 126 13.94 -3.25 -8.86
CA LYS A 126 14.92 -3.89 -9.75
C LYS A 126 14.99 -3.25 -11.14
N HIS A 127 13.87 -2.78 -11.68
CA HIS A 127 13.89 -2.10 -12.98
C HIS A 127 14.51 -0.70 -12.94
N GLU A 128 14.61 -0.06 -11.78
CA GLU A 128 15.26 1.25 -11.61
C GLU A 128 16.78 1.10 -11.48
N GLU A 129 17.27 -0.08 -11.10
CA GLU A 129 18.69 -0.36 -11.04
C GLU A 129 19.34 -0.17 -12.42
N SER A 130 20.34 0.72 -12.44
CA SER A 130 21.19 0.91 -13.61
C SER A 130 21.94 -0.38 -13.89
N LEU A 131 21.83 -0.88 -15.13
CA LEU A 131 22.61 -2.04 -15.56
C LEU A 131 24.10 -1.67 -15.42
N SER A 132 24.76 -2.29 -14.45
CA SER A 132 26.18 -2.06 -14.22
C SER A 132 26.96 -2.53 -15.44
N SER A 133 27.38 -1.57 -16.26
CA SER A 133 28.47 -1.63 -17.24
C SER A 133 28.44 -2.78 -18.26
N GLY A 134 27.90 -2.47 -19.45
CA GLY A 134 28.36 -3.03 -20.74
C GLY A 134 27.94 -4.44 -21.13
N SER A 135 27.49 -5.28 -20.19
CA SER A 135 26.99 -6.62 -20.53
C SER A 135 25.50 -6.59 -20.88
N PRO A 136 25.05 -7.25 -21.96
CA PRO A 136 23.63 -7.34 -22.27
C PRO A 136 22.92 -8.06 -21.12
N ALA A 137 21.82 -7.47 -20.62
CA ALA A 137 21.00 -8.10 -19.60
C ALA A 137 20.50 -9.46 -20.08
N THR A 138 20.72 -10.49 -19.27
CA THR A 138 20.19 -11.84 -19.48
C THR A 138 18.67 -11.81 -19.50
N ASP A 139 18.04 -12.79 -20.16
CA ASP A 139 16.58 -12.89 -20.20
C ASP A 139 15.97 -13.00 -18.80
N GLN A 140 16.67 -13.64 -17.87
CA GLN A 140 16.25 -13.74 -16.48
C GLN A 140 16.24 -12.37 -15.80
N GLN A 141 17.29 -11.57 -15.96
CA GLN A 141 17.33 -10.21 -15.43
C GLN A 141 16.24 -9.32 -16.03
N ARG A 142 15.94 -9.48 -17.32
CA ARG A 142 14.83 -8.75 -17.96
C ARG A 142 13.49 -9.08 -17.32
N ARG A 143 13.20 -10.37 -17.13
CA ARG A 143 11.98 -10.84 -16.45
C ARG A 143 11.87 -10.33 -15.01
N GLU A 144 12.95 -10.38 -14.24
CA GLU A 144 12.96 -9.89 -12.85
C GLU A 144 12.75 -8.37 -12.77
N ARG A 145 13.33 -7.62 -13.72
CA ARG A 145 13.07 -6.18 -13.82
C ARG A 145 11.61 -5.92 -14.18
N GLU A 146 11.08 -6.60 -15.19
CA GLU A 146 9.67 -6.48 -15.58
C GLU A 146 8.71 -6.85 -14.45
N ALA A 147 9.00 -7.90 -13.67
CA ALA A 147 8.19 -8.31 -12.52
C ALA A 147 8.00 -7.19 -11.47
N SER A 148 8.97 -6.29 -11.34
CA SER A 148 8.90 -5.15 -10.43
C SER A 148 8.14 -3.93 -10.96
N ARG A 149 7.64 -3.96 -12.20
CA ARG A 149 6.83 -2.88 -12.78
C ARG A 149 5.36 -2.97 -12.31
N PRO A 150 4.64 -1.83 -12.23
CA PRO A 150 3.27 -1.80 -11.73
C PRO A 150 2.34 -2.77 -12.44
N PHE A 151 2.36 -2.79 -13.78
CA PHE A 151 1.54 -3.69 -14.59
C PHE A 151 1.72 -5.17 -14.21
N HIS A 152 2.95 -5.67 -14.23
CA HIS A 152 3.23 -7.07 -13.95
C HIS A 152 2.90 -7.44 -12.51
N ARG A 153 3.23 -6.57 -11.56
CA ARG A 153 2.90 -6.77 -10.14
C ARG A 153 1.40 -6.81 -9.89
N PHE A 154 0.64 -5.89 -10.50
CA PHE A 154 -0.81 -5.87 -10.40
C PHE A 154 -1.42 -7.16 -10.97
N MET A 155 -1.00 -7.58 -12.18
CA MET A 155 -1.51 -8.80 -12.80
C MET A 155 -1.17 -10.06 -11.98
N TYR A 156 0.01 -10.10 -11.37
CA TYR A 156 0.36 -11.16 -10.44
C TYR A 156 -0.60 -11.20 -9.24
N GLN A 157 -0.83 -10.06 -8.58
CA GLN A 157 -1.76 -9.98 -7.44
C GLN A 157 -3.20 -10.35 -7.84
N VAL A 158 -3.67 -9.96 -9.03
CA VAL A 158 -4.98 -10.39 -9.55
C VAL A 158 -5.04 -11.90 -9.73
N SER A 159 -3.97 -12.52 -10.24
CA SER A 159 -3.90 -13.99 -10.35
C SER A 159 -3.97 -14.67 -8.97
N GLN A 160 -3.28 -14.13 -7.97
CA GLN A 160 -3.32 -14.64 -6.60
C GLN A 160 -4.71 -14.50 -5.99
N GLU A 161 -5.36 -13.35 -6.16
CA GLU A 161 -6.70 -13.12 -5.62
C GLU A 161 -7.75 -13.98 -6.32
N ARG A 162 -7.61 -14.19 -7.62
CA ARG A 162 -8.44 -15.14 -8.37
C ARG A 162 -8.32 -16.55 -7.79
N GLN A 163 -7.10 -17.02 -7.52
CA GLN A 163 -6.88 -18.31 -6.89
C GLN A 163 -7.52 -18.34 -5.49
N ARG A 164 -7.37 -17.28 -4.68
CA ARG A 164 -7.97 -17.19 -3.35
C ARG A 164 -9.50 -17.31 -3.39
N ILE A 165 -10.15 -16.67 -4.36
CA ILE A 165 -11.61 -16.77 -4.55
C ILE A 165 -12.01 -18.17 -5.03
N GLN A 166 -11.19 -18.80 -5.88
CA GLN A 166 -11.46 -20.11 -6.48
C GLN A 166 -11.18 -21.28 -5.52
N GLU A 167 -10.22 -21.18 -4.60
CA GLU A 167 -9.81 -22.28 -3.72
C GLU A 167 -10.94 -22.83 -2.83
N PRO A 168 -11.79 -22.02 -2.17
CA PRO A 168 -12.92 -22.53 -1.40
C PRO A 168 -13.86 -23.41 -2.25
N PHE A 169 -14.11 -23.00 -3.50
CA PHE A 169 -14.91 -23.77 -4.45
C PHE A 169 -14.23 -25.10 -4.78
N MET A 170 -12.95 -25.06 -5.15
CA MET A 170 -12.19 -26.26 -5.48
C MET A 170 -12.06 -27.20 -4.27
N ARG A 171 -11.92 -26.66 -3.06
CA ARG A 171 -11.91 -27.43 -1.81
C ARG A 171 -13.25 -28.12 -1.59
N PHE A 172 -14.37 -27.42 -1.80
CA PHE A 172 -15.70 -28.01 -1.71
C PHE A 172 -15.88 -29.17 -2.70
N VAL A 173 -15.51 -28.96 -3.97
CA VAL A 173 -15.55 -30.00 -5.01
C VAL A 173 -14.70 -31.21 -4.60
N ARG A 174 -13.46 -30.98 -4.13
CA ARG A 174 -12.56 -32.03 -3.65
C ARG A 174 -13.13 -32.79 -2.44
N LEU A 175 -13.73 -32.09 -1.48
CA LEU A 175 -14.34 -32.72 -0.30
C LEU A 175 -15.54 -33.57 -0.69
N ARG A 176 -16.41 -33.08 -1.57
CA ARG A 176 -17.57 -33.84 -2.05
C ARG A 176 -17.15 -35.09 -2.81
N ALA A 177 -16.12 -34.99 -3.67
CA ALA A 177 -15.56 -36.14 -4.38
C ALA A 177 -15.00 -37.21 -3.42
N LYS A 178 -14.38 -36.80 -2.30
CA LYS A 178 -13.84 -37.75 -1.29
C LYS A 178 -14.92 -38.43 -0.44
N HIS A 179 -16.04 -37.76 -0.17
CA HIS A 179 -17.10 -38.27 0.72
C HIS A 179 -18.26 -38.92 -0.04
N SER A 180 -18.31 -38.77 -1.37
CA SER A 180 -19.27 -39.48 -2.20
C SER A 180 -18.86 -40.95 -2.28
N ARG A 181 -19.37 -41.79 -1.36
CA ARG A 181 -19.58 -43.20 -1.71
C ARG A 181 -20.43 -43.20 -2.99
N PRO A 182 -20.13 -44.06 -3.99
CA PRO A 182 -21.02 -44.20 -5.13
C PRO A 182 -22.36 -44.69 -4.58
N VAL A 183 -23.29 -43.76 -4.39
CA VAL A 183 -24.69 -44.06 -4.14
C VAL A 183 -25.21 -44.46 -5.50
N GLU A 184 -25.45 -45.76 -5.71
CA GLU A 184 -26.10 -46.25 -6.92
C GLU A 184 -27.41 -45.46 -7.12
N GLY A 185 -27.49 -44.73 -8.24
CA GLY A 185 -28.64 -43.90 -8.60
C GLY A 185 -28.52 -42.41 -8.26
N ALA A 186 -27.45 -41.94 -7.61
CA ALA A 186 -27.19 -40.50 -7.54
C ALA A 186 -26.84 -39.97 -8.93
N PRO A 187 -27.51 -38.92 -9.43
CA PRO A 187 -27.19 -38.36 -10.74
C PRO A 187 -25.72 -37.90 -10.75
N PRO A 188 -25.00 -38.08 -11.88
CA PRO A 188 -23.68 -37.48 -12.07
C PRO A 188 -23.72 -36.01 -11.68
N ILE A 189 -22.63 -35.50 -11.11
CA ILE A 189 -22.48 -34.06 -10.91
C ILE A 189 -22.44 -33.46 -12.30
N ASP A 190 -23.61 -33.09 -12.81
CA ASP A 190 -23.76 -32.28 -13.99
C ASP A 190 -23.37 -30.86 -13.58
N GLU A 191 -22.48 -30.25 -14.37
CA GLU A 191 -21.97 -28.89 -14.16
C GLU A 191 -23.11 -27.86 -14.03
N THR A 192 -24.30 -28.22 -14.51
CA THR A 192 -25.56 -27.46 -14.41
C THR A 192 -26.11 -27.29 -12.99
N ASN A 193 -25.63 -28.06 -12.00
CA ASN A 193 -26.12 -28.02 -10.61
C ASN A 193 -25.11 -27.40 -9.63
N ILE A 194 -24.08 -26.71 -10.14
CA ILE A 194 -23.24 -25.82 -9.32
C ILE A 194 -24.16 -24.69 -8.85
N PRO A 195 -24.27 -24.41 -7.53
CA PRO A 195 -25.14 -23.34 -7.08
C PRO A 195 -24.71 -22.05 -7.80
N GLU A 196 -25.69 -21.34 -8.36
CA GLU A 196 -25.51 -20.14 -9.19
C GLU A 196 -24.63 -19.08 -8.49
N THR A 197 -24.61 -19.10 -7.15
CA THR A 197 -23.73 -18.33 -6.27
C THR A 197 -22.22 -18.59 -6.44
N TRP A 198 -21.82 -19.78 -6.90
CA TRP A 198 -20.42 -20.19 -7.14
C TRP A 198 -20.03 -20.19 -8.62
N ALA A 199 -21.01 -20.40 -9.50
CA ALA A 199 -20.87 -20.18 -10.94
C ALA A 199 -20.91 -18.69 -11.32
N SER A 200 -21.08 -17.80 -10.32
CA SER A 200 -21.12 -16.34 -10.43
C SER A 200 -20.05 -15.83 -11.40
N LEU A 201 -20.55 -15.34 -12.53
CA LEU A 201 -19.91 -15.14 -13.83
C LEU A 201 -18.73 -14.17 -13.90
N ASP A 202 -18.06 -13.81 -12.79
CA ASP A 202 -16.86 -12.97 -12.90
C ASP A 202 -15.85 -13.05 -11.75
N ILE A 203 -15.29 -14.24 -11.50
CA ILE A 203 -14.15 -14.39 -10.56
C ILE A 203 -13.01 -13.43 -10.95
N ASN A 204 -12.80 -13.22 -12.26
CA ASN A 204 -11.75 -12.34 -12.76
C ASN A 204 -12.01 -10.87 -12.41
N ALA A 205 -13.20 -10.33 -12.66
CA ALA A 205 -13.50 -8.95 -12.28
C ALA A 205 -13.54 -8.75 -10.78
N ARG A 206 -14.02 -9.73 -10.00
CA ARG A 206 -13.97 -9.64 -8.53
C ARG A 206 -12.53 -9.61 -8.02
N ALA A 207 -11.66 -10.46 -8.56
CA ALA A 207 -10.24 -10.46 -8.21
C ALA A 207 -9.57 -9.13 -8.61
N TYR A 208 -9.81 -8.68 -9.84
CA TYR A 208 -9.33 -7.38 -10.33
C TYR A 208 -9.79 -6.23 -9.44
N GLN A 209 -11.08 -6.17 -9.11
CA GLN A 209 -11.67 -5.08 -8.34
C GLN A 209 -11.10 -5.05 -6.92
N ARG A 210 -10.95 -6.21 -6.26
CA ARG A 210 -10.33 -6.29 -4.93
C ARG A 210 -8.89 -5.78 -4.92
N VAL A 211 -8.08 -6.19 -5.91
CA VAL A 211 -6.69 -5.73 -6.01
C VAL A 211 -6.62 -4.24 -6.31
N LYS A 212 -7.48 -3.75 -7.21
CA LYS A 212 -7.57 -2.31 -7.51
C LYS A 212 -7.98 -1.50 -6.27
N ASP A 213 -9.01 -1.92 -5.55
CA ASP A 213 -9.49 -1.24 -4.36
C ASP A 213 -8.40 -1.17 -3.30
N ALA A 214 -7.66 -2.27 -3.09
CA ALA A 214 -6.49 -2.28 -2.20
C ALA A 214 -5.40 -1.29 -2.66
N TRP A 215 -5.11 -1.20 -3.96
CA TRP A 215 -4.13 -0.22 -4.48
C TRP A 215 -4.61 1.22 -4.34
N VAL A 216 -5.91 1.47 -4.49
CA VAL A 216 -6.52 2.79 -4.27
C VAL A 216 -6.45 3.17 -2.80
N GLU A 217 -6.77 2.25 -1.89
CA GLU A 217 -6.73 2.45 -0.44
C GLU A 217 -5.31 2.76 0.05
N ARG A 218 -4.30 2.05 -0.47
CA ARG A 218 -2.88 2.31 -0.19
C ARG A 218 -2.33 3.56 -0.87
N GLY A 219 -3.10 4.23 -1.73
CA GLY A 219 -2.63 5.40 -2.49
C GLY A 219 -1.67 5.10 -3.65
N ILE A 220 -1.43 3.80 -3.94
CA ILE A 220 -0.55 3.31 -5.01
C ILE A 220 -1.18 3.55 -6.38
N TRP A 221 -2.51 3.41 -6.50
CA TRP A 221 -3.21 3.60 -7.76
C TRP A 221 -3.03 5.02 -8.29
N TYR A 222 -2.69 5.14 -9.57
CA TYR A 222 -2.60 6.42 -10.27
C TYR A 222 -3.78 6.59 -11.20
N ASP A 223 -4.62 7.59 -10.95
CA ASP A 223 -5.90 7.80 -11.66
C ASP A 223 -5.71 7.97 -13.18
N LYS A 224 -4.53 8.39 -13.64
CA LYS A 224 -4.21 8.54 -15.07
C LYS A 224 -3.99 7.22 -15.81
N TRP A 225 -3.78 6.11 -15.10
CA TRP A 225 -3.68 4.78 -15.72
C TRP A 225 -5.02 4.29 -16.29
N GLY A 226 -6.16 4.80 -15.80
CA GLY A 226 -7.48 4.41 -16.29
C GLY A 226 -7.94 3.04 -15.79
N VAL A 227 -7.99 2.03 -16.66
CA VAL A 227 -8.47 0.67 -16.33
C VAL A 227 -7.32 -0.24 -15.89
N LEU A 228 -6.13 -0.15 -16.47
CA LEU A 228 -5.00 -1.00 -16.08
C LEU A 228 -3.82 -0.12 -15.71
N PRO A 229 -3.01 -0.52 -14.72
CA PRO A 229 -1.82 0.24 -14.37
C PRO A 229 -0.85 0.31 -15.55
N GLY A 230 -0.13 1.42 -15.62
CA GLY A 230 0.93 1.63 -16.60
C GLY A 230 2.22 0.86 -16.26
N MET A 231 3.29 1.22 -16.95
CA MET A 231 4.62 0.60 -16.79
C MET A 231 5.55 1.35 -15.82
N THR A 232 5.17 2.54 -15.36
CA THR A 232 5.93 3.41 -14.46
C THR A 232 5.18 3.57 -13.15
N TRP A 233 5.86 3.49 -12.02
CA TRP A 233 5.26 3.76 -10.71
C TRP A 233 4.95 5.24 -10.51
N LYS A 234 4.06 5.53 -9.56
CA LYS A 234 3.64 6.90 -9.23
C LYS A 234 4.83 7.78 -8.79
N HIS A 235 5.78 7.22 -8.03
CA HIS A 235 7.01 7.93 -7.60
C HIS A 235 8.04 8.17 -8.71
N GLU A 236 7.92 7.49 -9.85
CA GLU A 236 8.75 7.76 -11.02
C GLU A 236 8.29 9.02 -11.79
N HIS A 237 7.08 9.54 -11.50
CA HIS A 237 6.62 10.80 -12.05
C HIS A 237 7.16 11.99 -11.24
N SER A 238 7.44 13.10 -11.94
CA SER A 238 7.85 14.35 -11.30
C SER A 238 6.74 14.85 -10.36
N LEU A 239 7.11 15.12 -9.11
CA LEU A 239 6.17 15.71 -8.15
C LEU A 239 5.66 17.07 -8.63
N GLU A 240 6.51 17.86 -9.29
CA GLU A 240 6.14 19.17 -9.82
C GLU A 240 5.07 19.06 -10.90
N ASP A 241 5.21 18.11 -11.83
CA ASP A 241 4.22 17.87 -12.89
C ASP A 241 2.89 17.40 -12.29
N MET A 242 2.93 16.49 -11.30
CA MET A 242 1.74 16.02 -10.59
C MET A 242 1.02 17.15 -9.84
N LEU A 243 1.79 18.03 -9.17
CA LEU A 243 1.24 19.18 -8.46
C LEU A 243 0.64 20.20 -9.44
N LEU A 244 1.32 20.46 -10.55
CA LEU A 244 0.86 21.39 -11.58
C LEU A 244 -0.43 20.90 -12.24
N GLU A 245 -0.53 19.61 -12.53
CA GLU A 245 -1.73 19.02 -13.13
C GLU A 245 -2.93 19.07 -12.18
N GLU A 246 -2.74 18.70 -10.91
CA GLU A 246 -3.84 18.64 -9.94
C GLU A 246 -4.24 20.04 -9.46
N LEU A 247 -3.27 20.83 -8.99
CA LEU A 247 -3.49 22.10 -8.30
C LEU A 247 -3.44 23.32 -9.22
N GLY A 248 -2.98 23.15 -10.46
CA GLY A 248 -2.71 24.27 -11.36
C GLY A 248 -1.41 25.00 -11.01
N PRO A 249 -1.06 26.02 -11.82
CA PRO A 249 0.11 26.86 -11.55
C PRO A 249 -0.04 27.52 -10.19
N SER A 250 1.08 27.69 -9.49
CA SER A 250 1.05 28.51 -8.28
C SER A 250 0.49 29.88 -8.62
N PRO A 251 -0.42 30.43 -7.79
CA PRO A 251 -0.71 31.85 -7.91
C PRO A 251 0.65 32.56 -7.91
N PRO A 252 0.84 33.55 -8.80
CA PRO A 252 2.02 34.39 -8.72
C PRO A 252 2.11 34.81 -7.26
N ALA A 253 3.29 34.65 -6.64
CA ALA A 253 3.49 35.19 -5.31
C ALA A 253 2.94 36.60 -5.41
N GLU A 254 1.81 36.87 -4.74
CA GLU A 254 1.28 38.21 -4.72
C GLU A 254 2.50 39.02 -4.33
N ASP A 255 2.87 39.97 -5.19
CA ASP A 255 3.88 40.94 -4.86
C ASP A 255 3.30 41.58 -3.60
N VAL A 256 3.64 41.00 -2.45
CA VAL A 256 3.31 41.49 -1.12
C VAL A 256 4.12 42.75 -1.15
N GLY A 257 3.48 43.77 -1.71
CA GLY A 257 4.13 44.95 -2.19
C GLY A 257 5.00 45.34 -1.03
N LEU A 258 6.31 45.34 -1.28
CA LEU A 258 7.31 45.87 -0.37
C LEU A 258 6.74 47.22 0.03
N SER A 259 6.00 47.21 1.13
CA SER A 259 5.31 48.36 1.66
C SER A 259 6.45 49.31 1.88
N GLU A 260 6.34 50.46 1.21
CA GLU A 260 7.35 51.50 1.19
C GLU A 260 8.08 51.56 2.53
N PRO A 261 9.42 51.74 2.52
CA PRO A 261 10.23 51.79 3.73
C PRO A 261 9.52 52.67 4.76
N VAL A 262 9.06 52.03 5.84
CA VAL A 262 8.39 52.71 6.95
C VAL A 262 9.31 53.88 7.33
N PRO A 263 8.85 55.13 7.23
CA PRO A 263 9.71 56.27 7.50
C PRO A 263 10.23 56.16 8.92
N ALA A 264 11.56 56.29 9.05
CA ALA A 264 12.29 56.18 10.30
C ALA A 264 11.73 57.13 11.36
N ALA A 265 10.83 56.61 12.20
CA ALA A 265 10.37 57.31 13.39
C ALA A 265 11.44 57.17 14.49
N SER A 266 12.29 58.19 14.53
CA SER A 266 12.96 58.78 15.68
C SER A 266 12.81 58.06 17.03
N SER A 267 13.96 57.57 17.53
CA SER A 267 14.40 57.52 18.93
C SER A 267 13.40 57.90 20.03
N VAL A 268 12.98 56.91 20.84
CA VAL A 268 12.47 57.11 22.21
C VAL A 268 13.19 56.11 23.14
N PRO A 269 13.63 56.54 24.34
CA PRO A 269 14.58 55.79 25.15
C PRO A 269 13.92 54.71 26.02
N ASN A 270 14.77 53.71 26.25
CA ASN A 270 14.71 52.58 27.16
C ASN A 270 14.17 52.94 28.56
N ASN A 271 13.16 52.21 29.04
CA ASN A 271 12.98 51.99 30.48
C ASN A 271 12.04 50.82 30.80
N GLY A 272 12.54 49.90 31.64
CA GLY A 272 11.77 49.30 32.73
C GLY A 272 10.85 48.13 32.42
N THR A 273 11.41 46.92 32.57
CA THR A 273 10.84 45.75 33.26
C THR A 273 9.35 45.79 33.65
N HIS A 274 8.55 44.92 33.04
CA HIS A 274 7.51 44.17 33.77
C HIS A 274 7.18 42.86 33.07
N GLU A 275 7.38 41.76 33.79
CA GLU A 275 6.93 40.42 33.46
C GLU A 275 5.41 40.41 33.25
N ARG A 276 4.95 39.90 32.11
CA ARG A 276 3.60 39.35 32.00
C ARG A 276 3.58 38.22 30.97
N ALA A 277 3.38 37.02 31.50
CA ALA A 277 3.17 35.79 30.77
C ALA A 277 1.96 35.93 29.81
N GLY A 278 2.23 35.73 28.52
CA GLY A 278 1.24 35.63 27.46
C GLY A 278 1.83 34.73 26.38
N GLY A 279 1.64 33.42 26.55
CA GLY A 279 2.18 32.40 25.66
C GLY A 279 1.48 32.41 24.30
N GLU A 280 2.15 32.99 23.31
CA GLU A 280 1.94 32.64 21.91
C GLU A 280 2.50 31.23 21.68
N ARG A 281 1.64 30.31 21.25
CA ARG A 281 2.00 28.94 20.90
C ARG A 281 2.67 28.93 19.53
N PRO A 282 3.91 28.43 19.38
CA PRO A 282 4.52 28.24 18.06
C PRO A 282 3.90 27.01 17.38
N PHE A 283 3.63 27.19 16.09
CA PHE A 283 3.15 26.22 15.10
C PHE A 283 4.24 25.16 14.78
N GLU A 284 4.74 24.46 15.80
CA GLU A 284 5.86 23.50 15.71
C GLU A 284 5.47 22.07 16.19
N GLU A 285 4.25 21.85 16.68
CA GLU A 285 3.86 20.54 17.26
C GLU A 285 3.48 19.44 16.24
N TRP A 286 3.39 19.73 14.93
CA TRP A 286 3.01 18.70 13.94
C TRP A 286 4.17 17.83 13.44
N HIS A 287 5.42 18.24 13.62
CA HIS A 287 6.57 17.43 13.19
C HIS A 287 7.02 16.40 14.24
N THR A 288 6.76 16.63 15.52
CA THR A 288 7.25 15.75 16.61
C THR A 288 6.37 14.52 16.83
N LEU A 289 5.10 14.52 16.40
CA LEU A 289 4.22 13.36 16.48
C LEU A 289 4.33 12.40 15.28
N ILE A 290 4.99 12.81 14.18
CA ILE A 290 5.13 12.00 12.95
C ILE A 290 6.48 11.24 12.92
N ALA A 291 7.44 11.57 13.77
CA ALA A 291 8.75 10.89 13.84
C ALA A 291 8.74 9.53 14.58
N LEU A 292 7.61 9.08 15.11
CA LEU A 292 7.50 7.85 15.91
C LEU A 292 6.99 6.62 15.15
N GLN A 293 6.80 6.69 13.83
CA GLN A 293 6.41 5.53 12.99
C GLN A 293 7.35 5.28 11.79
N GLY A 294 8.66 5.28 12.10
CA GLY A 294 9.81 5.01 11.21
C GLY A 294 10.64 6.27 10.97
N PRO A 295 11.96 6.23 10.67
CA PRO A 295 12.99 5.16 10.66
C PRO A 295 13.80 5.02 11.97
N VAL A 296 13.47 5.76 13.03
CA VAL A 296 14.17 5.69 14.34
C VAL A 296 14.05 4.29 14.98
N TYR A 297 12.93 3.60 14.73
CA TYR A 297 12.70 2.22 15.18
C TYR A 297 13.68 1.21 14.54
N CYS A 298 14.09 1.43 13.29
CA CYS A 298 15.07 0.56 12.61
C CYS A 298 16.49 0.75 13.19
N VAL A 299 16.84 1.96 13.62
CA VAL A 299 18.14 2.27 14.24
C VAL A 299 18.23 1.73 15.68
N LEU A 300 17.15 1.84 16.46
CA LEU A 300 17.10 1.32 17.83
C LEU A 300 17.15 -0.22 17.89
N ILE A 301 16.55 -0.92 16.92
CA ILE A 301 16.66 -2.37 16.81
C ILE A 301 18.09 -2.78 16.42
N ALA A 302 18.74 -2.07 15.49
CA ALA A 302 20.13 -2.36 15.12
C ALA A 302 21.12 -2.19 16.29
N LEU A 303 20.92 -1.19 17.15
CA LEU A 303 21.75 -0.99 18.36
C LEU A 303 21.52 -2.06 19.44
N ALA A 304 20.30 -2.61 19.55
CA ALA A 304 20.02 -3.70 20.49
C ALA A 304 20.78 -5.00 20.15
N PHE A 305 21.02 -5.28 18.86
CA PHE A 305 21.78 -6.46 18.42
C PHE A 305 23.29 -6.36 18.66
N SER A 306 23.87 -5.15 18.70
CA SER A 306 25.30 -4.98 19.00
C SER A 306 25.66 -5.22 20.46
N VAL A 307 24.72 -5.04 21.39
CA VAL A 307 24.98 -5.24 22.84
C VAL A 307 24.90 -6.71 23.25
N THR A 308 24.12 -7.53 22.54
CA THR A 308 23.98 -8.97 22.84
C THR A 308 25.12 -9.85 22.32
N ALA A 309 25.97 -9.36 21.42
CA ALA A 309 27.05 -10.15 20.82
C ALA A 309 28.32 -10.28 21.71
N PHE A 310 28.36 -9.66 22.89
CA PHE A 310 29.53 -9.66 23.79
C PHE A 310 29.45 -10.62 24.99
N TRP A 311 28.44 -11.48 25.06
CA TRP A 311 28.31 -12.46 26.14
C TRP A 311 28.46 -13.89 25.61
N VAL A 312 29.72 -14.32 25.47
CA VAL A 312 30.08 -15.74 25.33
C VAL A 312 30.36 -16.28 26.73
N PRO A 313 29.55 -17.21 27.28
CA PRO A 313 29.91 -17.91 28.50
C PRO A 313 30.97 -18.97 28.16
N THR A 314 32.18 -18.76 28.68
CA THR A 314 33.25 -19.77 28.68
C THR A 314 32.83 -20.93 29.58
N THR A 315 32.28 -22.01 29.01
CA THR A 315 31.97 -23.20 29.80
C THR A 315 33.21 -24.06 30.00
N PHE A 316 33.55 -24.17 31.28
CA PHE A 316 34.49 -25.07 31.92
C PHE A 316 34.44 -26.52 31.39
N ALA A 317 35.62 -27.07 31.09
CA ALA A 317 35.83 -28.51 30.97
C ALA A 317 35.95 -29.11 32.39
N HIS A 318 35.05 -30.04 32.75
CA HIS A 318 35.21 -30.88 33.92
C HIS A 318 35.68 -32.26 33.49
N THR A 319 36.89 -32.60 33.90
CA THR A 319 37.46 -33.94 33.98
C THR A 319 36.63 -34.82 34.92
N ALA A 320 36.40 -36.07 34.52
CA ALA A 320 36.00 -37.15 35.42
C ALA A 320 36.68 -38.45 34.98
N ASP A 321 37.62 -38.89 35.81
CA ASP A 321 38.25 -40.22 35.83
C ASP A 321 37.36 -41.23 36.58
N SER A 322 37.48 -42.50 36.19
CA SER A 322 37.23 -43.78 36.89
C SER A 322 35.82 -44.10 37.44
N VAL A 323 35.27 -45.26 37.06
CA VAL A 323 35.58 -46.62 37.60
C VAL A 323 35.38 -47.67 36.51
#